data_AF-A0A3B1AV87-F1
#
_entry.id   AF-A0A3B1AV87-F1
#
_cell.length_a   1.000
_cell.length_b   1.000
_cell.length_c   1.000
_cell.angle_alpha   90.00
_cell.angle_beta   90.00
_cell.angle_gamma   90.00
#
_symmetry.space_group_name_H-M   'P 1'
#
loop_
_entity.id
_entity.type
_entity.pdbx_description
1 polymer ?
#
loop_
_entity_poly.entity_id
_entity_poly.type
_entity_poly.pdbx_seq_one_letter_code
_entity_poly.pdbx_strand_id
1 'polypeptide(L)'
;MKKALVLASVMAAVTTGCTTGLTPIPDPSSTAAQLYIGKCSACHALPHPKRNNYREWQHLLVLMQQRMAERGMPALTVEEKETLLGYLKRHAR
;
A
#
# COMPACT_ATOMS: atom_id res chain seq x y z
N MET A 1 -23.96 23.36 56.37
CA MET A 1 -24.38 22.96 55.00
C MET A 1 -23.53 23.69 53.98
N LYS A 2 -22.84 22.96 53.10
CA LYS A 2 -22.40 23.34 51.73
C LYS A 2 -21.41 22.26 51.26
N LYS A 3 -21.95 21.19 50.67
CA LYS A 3 -21.17 20.14 50.00
C LYS A 3 -20.68 20.74 48.68
N ALA A 4 -19.36 20.87 48.51
CA ALA A 4 -18.79 21.29 47.24
C ALA A 4 -18.88 20.12 46.24
N LEU A 5 -19.65 20.34 45.19
CA LEU A 5 -19.86 19.46 44.05
C LEU A 5 -18.61 19.53 43.17
N VAL A 6 -17.86 18.44 43.07
CA VAL A 6 -16.80 18.30 42.06
C VAL A 6 -17.40 17.52 40.89
N LEU A 7 -17.81 18.23 39.84
CA LEU A 7 -18.08 17.65 38.53
C LEU A 7 -16.74 17.18 37.94
N ALA A 8 -16.47 15.89 37.98
CA ALA A 8 -15.41 15.30 37.18
C ALA A 8 -15.94 15.01 35.76
N SER A 9 -15.79 15.99 34.87
CA SER A 9 -16.01 15.81 33.44
C SER A 9 -14.90 14.91 32.87
N VAL A 10 -15.16 13.61 32.77
CA VAL A 10 -14.29 12.69 32.02
C VAL A 10 -14.53 12.93 30.53
N MET A 11 -13.71 13.79 29.94
CA MET A 11 -13.67 14.02 28.51
C MET A 11 -12.94 12.84 27.85
N ALA A 12 -13.66 11.75 27.58
CA ALA A 12 -13.16 10.62 26.82
C ALA A 12 -13.03 11.01 25.34
N ALA A 13 -11.91 11.66 24.99
CA ALA A 13 -11.53 11.86 23.60
C ALA A 13 -11.07 10.52 23.02
N VAL A 14 -12.00 9.76 22.44
CA VAL A 14 -11.68 8.61 21.59
C VAL A 14 -11.17 9.18 20.28
N THR A 15 -9.85 9.32 20.16
CA THR A 15 -9.18 9.63 18.90
C THR A 15 -9.34 8.42 17.98
N THR A 16 -10.31 8.50 17.08
CA THR A 16 -10.40 7.63 15.90
C THR A 16 -9.19 7.92 15.02
N GLY A 17 -8.07 7.26 15.33
CA GLY A 17 -6.90 7.24 14.47
C GLY A 17 -7.31 6.72 13.10
N CYS A 18 -6.94 7.47 12.05
CA CYS A 18 -7.09 7.00 10.67
C CYS A 18 -6.32 5.69 10.55
N THR A 19 -7.03 4.57 10.38
CA THR A 19 -6.42 3.32 9.98
C THR A 19 -5.71 3.61 8.67
N THR A 20 -4.39 3.65 8.71
CA THR A 20 -3.51 3.46 7.54
C THR A 20 -3.66 2.00 7.09
N GLY A 21 -4.90 1.60 6.78
CA GLY A 21 -5.26 0.28 6.31
C GLY A 21 -4.68 0.14 4.91
N LEU A 22 -3.79 -0.84 4.77
CA LEU A 22 -3.31 -1.33 3.48
C LEU A 22 -4.50 -1.36 2.51
N THR A 23 -4.36 -0.70 1.36
CA THR A 23 -5.36 -0.73 0.30
C THR A 23 -5.76 -2.19 0.06
N PRO A 24 -7.02 -2.60 0.24
CA PRO A 24 -7.41 -3.99 0.07
C PRO A 24 -7.08 -4.41 -1.36
N ILE A 25 -6.25 -5.45 -1.53
CA ILE A 25 -5.86 -5.96 -2.85
C ILE A 25 -6.37 -7.39 -3.05
N PRO A 26 -6.57 -7.84 -4.30
CA PRO A 26 -6.92 -9.23 -4.60
C PRO A 26 -5.85 -10.22 -4.13
N ASP A 27 -6.27 -11.40 -3.69
CA ASP A 27 -5.41 -12.52 -3.28
C ASP A 27 -4.25 -12.14 -2.35
N PRO A 28 -4.49 -11.42 -1.23
CA PRO A 28 -3.44 -10.79 -0.43
C PRO A 28 -2.51 -11.79 0.26
N SER A 29 -2.92 -13.04 0.43
CA SER A 29 -2.09 -14.13 0.97
C SER A 29 -1.20 -14.80 -0.08
N SER A 30 -1.37 -14.51 -1.37
CA SER A 30 -0.56 -15.10 -2.42
C SER A 30 0.87 -14.54 -2.41
N THR A 31 1.85 -15.37 -2.79
CA THR A 31 3.25 -14.95 -2.90
C THR A 31 3.41 -13.71 -3.80
N ALA A 32 2.65 -13.65 -4.90
CA ALA A 32 2.74 -12.53 -5.83
C ALA A 32 2.15 -11.23 -5.25
N ALA A 33 1.05 -11.30 -4.47
CA ALA A 33 0.51 -10.14 -3.77
C ALA A 33 1.44 -9.65 -2.66
N GLN A 34 2.08 -10.57 -1.91
CA GLN A 34 3.07 -10.20 -0.89
C GLN A 34 4.29 -9.52 -1.50
N LEU A 35 4.77 -10.01 -2.66
CA LEU A 35 5.82 -9.33 -3.42
C LEU A 35 5.36 -7.93 -3.89
N TYR A 36 4.13 -7.81 -4.39
CA TYR A 36 3.55 -6.53 -4.81
C TYR A 36 3.48 -5.52 -3.66
N ILE A 37 3.00 -5.94 -2.49
CA ILE A 37 2.99 -5.12 -1.28
C ILE A 37 4.42 -4.69 -0.95
N GLY A 38 5.34 -5.65 -0.77
CA GLY A 38 6.70 -5.36 -0.33
C GLY A 38 7.50 -4.45 -1.27
N LYS A 39 7.35 -4.62 -2.59
CA LYS A 39 8.07 -3.80 -3.57
C LYS A 39 7.39 -2.47 -3.86
N CYS A 40 6.07 -2.45 -4.01
CA CYS A 40 5.34 -1.27 -4.49
C CYS A 40 4.82 -0.35 -3.39
N SER A 41 4.91 -0.74 -2.11
CA SER A 41 4.65 0.16 -0.97
C SER A 41 5.92 0.68 -0.29
N ALA A 42 7.11 0.40 -0.85
CA ALA A 42 8.38 0.75 -0.22
C ALA A 42 8.68 2.27 -0.22
N CYS A 43 8.06 3.03 -1.12
CA CYS A 43 8.34 4.47 -1.26
C CYS A 43 7.12 5.39 -1.10
N HIS A 44 5.92 4.87 -1.33
CA HIS A 44 4.66 5.61 -1.27
C HIS A 44 3.50 4.62 -1.05
N ALA A 45 2.27 5.13 -0.94
CA ALA A 45 1.09 4.29 -0.81
C ALA A 45 0.98 3.25 -1.94
N LEU A 46 0.55 2.04 -1.57
CA LEU A 46 0.37 0.93 -2.52
C LEU A 46 -0.78 1.25 -3.48
N PRO A 47 -0.54 1.33 -4.80
CA PRO A 47 -1.63 1.54 -5.73
C PRO A 47 -2.51 0.29 -5.84
N HIS A 48 -3.83 0.44 -5.92
CA HIS A 48 -4.72 -0.71 -6.14
C HIS A 48 -4.51 -1.28 -7.56
N PRO A 49 -4.45 -2.61 -7.79
CA PRO A 49 -4.24 -3.20 -9.11
C PRO A 49 -5.24 -2.73 -10.19
N LYS A 50 -6.51 -2.54 -9.83
CA LYS A 50 -7.54 -1.98 -10.73
C LYS A 50 -7.37 -0.49 -11.11
N ARG A 51 -6.36 0.21 -10.59
CA ARG A 51 -6.12 1.62 -10.94
C ARG A 51 -5.68 1.78 -12.39
N ASN A 52 -4.91 0.81 -12.90
CA ASN A 52 -4.38 0.79 -14.26
C ASN A 52 -4.84 -0.47 -15.03
N ASN A 53 -4.94 -0.39 -16.35
CA ASN A 53 -5.04 -1.59 -17.19
C ASN A 53 -3.64 -2.25 -17.32
N TYR A 54 -3.57 -3.46 -17.87
CA TYR A 54 -2.31 -4.19 -17.92
C TYR A 54 -1.20 -3.49 -18.73
N ARG A 55 -1.54 -2.84 -19.85
CA ARG A 55 -0.54 -2.10 -20.66
C ARG A 55 0.02 -0.89 -19.93
N GLU A 56 -0.84 -0.15 -19.24
CA GLU A 56 -0.43 0.96 -18.37
C GLU A 56 0.49 0.47 -17.25
N TRP A 57 0.18 -0.68 -16.63
CA TRP A 57 1.04 -1.29 -15.61
C TRP A 57 2.43 -1.68 -16.14
N GLN A 58 2.52 -2.23 -17.36
CA GLN A 58 3.79 -2.54 -17.99
C GLN A 58 4.66 -1.28 -18.12
N HIS A 59 4.07 -0.18 -18.55
CA HIS A 59 4.78 1.10 -18.66
C HIS A 59 5.18 1.65 -17.29
N LEU A 60 4.27 1.65 -16.31
CA LEU A 60 4.53 2.15 -14.97
C LEU A 60 5.63 1.36 -14.26
N LEU A 61 5.72 0.04 -14.46
CA LEU A 61 6.77 -0.77 -13.83
C LEU A 61 8.16 -0.46 -14.38
N VAL A 62 8.27 -0.02 -15.64
CA VAL A 62 9.53 0.50 -16.20
C VAL A 62 9.87 1.85 -15.57
N LEU A 63 8.90 2.76 -15.50
CA LEU A 63 9.08 4.06 -14.87
C LEU A 63 9.51 3.91 -13.40
N MET A 64 8.87 3.02 -12.64
CA MET A 64 9.22 2.82 -11.22
C MET A 64 10.61 2.24 -11.04
N GLN A 65 11.09 1.34 -11.92
CA GLN A 65 12.47 0.88 -11.87
C GLN A 65 13.48 2.01 -12.12
N GLN A 66 13.17 2.92 -13.05
CA GLN A 66 13.98 4.14 -13.22
C GLN A 66 13.99 4.98 -11.94
N ARG A 67 12.83 5.19 -11.30
CA ARG A 67 12.74 5.94 -10.02
C ARG A 67 13.48 5.25 -8.87
N MET A 68 13.47 3.92 -8.83
CA MET A 68 14.24 3.14 -7.86
C MET A 68 15.74 3.38 -8.07
N ALA A 69 16.21 3.32 -9.31
CA ALA A 69 17.62 3.60 -9.64
C ALA A 69 18.03 5.04 -9.29
N GLU A 70 17.19 6.04 -9.61
CA GLU A 70 17.41 7.46 -9.24
C GLU A 70 17.56 7.65 -7.72
N ARG A 71 16.99 6.75 -6.91
CA ARG A 71 17.05 6.76 -5.44
C ARG A 71 18.11 5.82 -4.86
N GLY A 72 18.93 5.18 -5.70
CA GLY A 72 19.94 4.21 -5.27
C GLY A 72 19.35 2.92 -4.68
N MET A 73 18.10 2.59 -5.02
CA MET A 73 17.47 1.34 -4.57
C MET A 73 17.86 0.18 -5.47
N PRO A 74 17.93 -1.06 -4.94
CA PRO A 74 18.16 -2.25 -5.75
C PRO A 74 17.08 -2.39 -6.82
N ALA A 75 17.47 -2.71 -8.05
CA ALA A 75 16.53 -3.00 -9.12
C ALA A 75 15.71 -4.27 -8.81
N LEU A 76 14.54 -4.38 -9.41
CA LEU A 76 13.77 -5.62 -9.41
C LEU A 76 14.55 -6.69 -10.19
N THR A 77 14.58 -7.92 -9.69
CA THR A 77 15.09 -9.04 -10.50
C THR A 77 14.14 -9.34 -11.66
N VAL A 78 14.60 -10.14 -12.63
CA VAL A 78 13.76 -10.57 -13.76
C VAL A 78 12.55 -11.35 -13.25
N GLU A 79 12.77 -12.26 -12.31
CA GLU A 79 11.73 -13.11 -11.71
C GLU A 79 10.73 -12.28 -10.91
N GLU A 80 11.20 -11.29 -10.14
CA GLU A 80 10.32 -10.37 -9.41
C GLU A 80 9.45 -9.57 -10.38
N LYS A 81 10.05 -9.03 -11.44
CA LYS A 81 9.34 -8.25 -12.46
C LYS A 81 8.25 -9.10 -13.14
N GLU A 82 8.58 -10.34 -13.52
CA GLU A 82 7.62 -11.26 -14.14
C GLU A 82 6.49 -11.64 -13.19
N THR A 83 6.81 -11.91 -11.91
CA THR A 83 5.82 -12.21 -10.88
C THR A 83 4.85 -11.05 -10.68
N LEU A 84 5.37 -9.82 -10.60
CA LEU A 84 4.56 -8.61 -10.47
C LEU A 84 3.68 -8.38 -11.69
N LEU A 85 4.22 -8.53 -12.90
CA LEU A 85 3.44 -8.40 -14.13
C LEU A 85 2.35 -9.49 -14.23
N GLY A 86 2.64 -10.72 -13.80
CA GLY A 86 1.65 -11.80 -13.76
C GLY A 86 0.50 -11.50 -12.81
N TYR A 87 0.80 -10.98 -11.61
CA TYR A 87 -0.22 -10.53 -10.66
C TYR A 87 -1.05 -9.37 -11.21
N LEU A 88 -0.41 -8.32 -11.73
CA LEU A 88 -1.09 -7.17 -12.29
C LEU A 88 -1.93 -7.52 -13.52
N LYS A 89 -1.50 -8.49 -14.35
CA LYS A 89 -2.29 -8.98 -15.48
C LYS A 89 -3.62 -9.60 -15.04
N ARG A 90 -3.64 -10.34 -13.93
CA ARG A 90 -4.85 -11.00 -13.42
C ARG A 90 -5.83 -10.04 -12.72
N HIS A 91 -5.34 -8.92 -12.21
CA HIS A 91 -6.11 -8.06 -11.30
C HIS A 91 -6.24 -6.60 -11.75
N ALA A 92 -5.68 -6.24 -12.91
CA ALA A 92 -5.93 -4.96 -13.58
C ALA A 92 -7.41 -4.79 -13.94
N ARG A 93 -7.83 -3.54 -14.19
CA ARG A 93 -9.19 -3.24 -14.67
C ARG A 93 -9.41 -3.68 -16.10
#